data_AF-A0AA88UPF9-F1
#
_entry.id   AF-A0AA88UPF9-F1
#
_cell.length_a   1.000
_cell.length_b   1.000
_cell.length_c   1.000
_cell.angle_alpha   90.00
_cell.angle_beta   90.00
_cell.angle_gamma   90.00
#
_symmetry.space_group_name_H-M   'P 1'
#
loop_
_entity.id
_entity.type
_entity.pdbx_description
1 polymer ?
#
loop_
_entity_poly.entity_id
_entity_poly.type
_entity_poly.pdbx_seq_one_letter_code
_entity_poly.pdbx_strand_id
1 'polypeptide(L)'
;ITGVSWNFNFQHLQVAAVPEDVGTADALRAIAHHLTANDILVVSGDLICDIPPGAVAAAHRRHDAVVTAMLCSAPVSGQPDSGSSGAKDKARKPGRFNIIGLDPTKQFLLHITAGTEVEKDIRVQKSILCAAGQMEIRADLMDAHLYAFNRAVLQEVLDQKQTFQSIKLDVLPYLVRTQLSSELLFSGVRAEEHGNDTTQNDKVMLSQLLSNTSMPSFYELYASGSNGSTPLPRKTHKCCAYIASKGKYCARVNSIQSFCDINRDVIGDASYLSGYSFSTHNNIIHPSAVLGSKTTVGPQCMLGEGSQLGDKCSVKRSVIGRHCRIGSNVKVVNSVVMNHVTVGDGCSIQGSVICSNVQLQDRAVLKDCQVGAGFVVTTGSEYK
;
A
#
# COMPACT_ATOMS: atom_id res chain seq x y z
N ILE A 1 13.65 -11.51 -5.80
CA ILE A 1 13.71 -11.17 -7.23
C ILE A 1 14.03 -9.69 -7.32
N THR A 2 15.05 -9.33 -8.10
CA THR A 2 15.64 -7.98 -8.13
C THR A 2 14.58 -6.91 -8.35
N GLY A 3 14.69 -5.84 -7.57
CA GLY A 3 13.71 -4.77 -7.49
C GLY A 3 13.36 -4.19 -8.85
N VAL A 4 12.11 -3.73 -8.94
CA VAL A 4 11.67 -2.80 -9.98
C VAL A 4 12.67 -1.66 -10.01
N SER A 5 13.47 -1.60 -11.08
CA SER A 5 14.42 -0.51 -11.28
C SER A 5 13.60 0.72 -11.62
N TRP A 6 13.37 1.57 -10.63
CA TRP A 6 13.03 2.94 -10.92
C TRP A 6 14.29 3.59 -11.47
N ASN A 7 14.32 3.87 -12.77
CA ASN A 7 15.38 4.70 -13.37
C ASN A 7 15.17 6.17 -12.92
N PHE A 8 15.41 6.43 -11.64
CA PHE A 8 15.56 7.79 -11.13
C PHE A 8 17.01 8.20 -11.32
N ASN A 9 17.24 9.26 -12.10
CA ASN A 9 18.49 10.01 -12.03
C ASN A 9 18.46 10.79 -10.71
N PHE A 10 18.86 10.13 -9.61
CA PHE A 10 19.03 10.79 -8.33
C PHE A 10 20.20 11.76 -8.45
N GLN A 11 19.92 13.07 -8.46
CA GLN A 11 20.95 14.09 -8.36
C GLN A 11 21.60 14.09 -6.96
N HIS A 12 20.88 13.59 -5.95
CA HIS A 12 21.36 13.44 -4.58
C HIS A 12 20.67 12.24 -3.92
N LEU A 13 21.43 11.23 -3.52
CA LEU A 13 20.94 10.08 -2.77
C LEU A 13 21.54 10.12 -1.37
N GLN A 14 20.68 10.21 -0.35
CA GLN A 14 21.07 10.16 1.04
C GLN A 14 20.38 8.98 1.70
N VAL A 15 21.15 8.17 2.43
CA VAL A 15 20.64 7.03 3.19
C VAL A 15 20.69 7.41 4.67
N ALA A 16 19.53 7.37 5.32
CA ALA A 16 19.40 7.55 6.76
C ALA A 16 18.93 6.25 7.40
N ALA A 17 19.62 5.82 8.46
CA ALA A 17 19.22 4.65 9.24
C ALA A 17 18.33 5.09 10.39
N VAL A 18 17.23 4.36 10.61
CA VAL A 18 16.31 4.55 11.73
C VAL A 18 16.11 3.17 12.38
N PRO A 19 15.94 3.06 13.71
CA PRO A 19 15.76 1.77 14.38
C PRO A 19 14.60 0.94 13.79
N GLU A 20 14.69 -0.39 13.85
CA GLU A 20 13.70 -1.27 13.19
C GLU A 20 12.31 -1.24 13.85
N ASP A 21 12.23 -0.78 15.10
CA ASP A 21 11.02 -0.70 15.91
C ASP A 21 10.21 0.60 15.71
N VAL A 22 10.69 1.51 14.86
CA VAL A 22 10.00 2.78 14.61
C VAL A 22 8.93 2.68 13.53
N GLY A 23 7.84 3.43 13.72
CA GLY A 23 6.80 3.54 12.71
C GLY A 23 7.19 4.46 11.54
N THR A 24 6.38 4.47 10.48
CA THR A 24 6.63 5.31 9.28
C THR A 24 6.63 6.81 9.57
N ALA A 25 5.83 7.29 10.52
CA ALA A 25 5.82 8.69 10.92
C ALA A 25 7.07 9.06 11.74
N ASP A 26 7.52 8.15 12.60
CA ASP A 26 8.76 8.32 13.37
C ASP A 26 9.99 8.31 12.46
N ALA A 27 10.01 7.44 11.44
CA ALA A 27 11.03 7.44 10.41
C ALA A 27 11.10 8.78 9.67
N LEU A 28 9.95 9.38 9.31
CA LEU A 28 9.91 10.72 8.73
C LEU A 28 10.40 11.80 9.70
N ARG A 29 10.06 11.69 10.99
CA ARG A 29 10.52 12.63 12.02
C ARG A 29 12.04 12.60 12.17
N ALA A 30 12.65 11.42 12.12
CA ALA A 30 14.10 11.27 12.18
C ALA A 30 14.83 11.96 11.02
N ILE A 31 14.24 11.97 9.81
CA ILE A 31 14.83 12.58 8.62
C ILE A 31 14.31 13.99 8.31
N ALA A 32 13.47 14.57 9.16
CA ALA A 32 12.79 15.83 8.88
C ALA A 32 13.74 16.98 8.54
N HIS A 33 14.92 17.00 9.17
CA HIS A 33 15.97 17.99 8.93
C HIS A 33 16.62 17.92 7.54
N HIS A 34 16.45 16.81 6.82
CA HIS A 34 16.90 16.66 5.43
C HIS A 34 15.85 17.08 4.39
N LEU A 35 14.61 17.31 4.80
CA LEU A 35 13.52 17.67 3.90
C LEU A 35 13.57 19.18 3.62
N THR A 36 14.02 19.57 2.43
CA THR A 36 14.21 20.99 2.06
C THR A 36 13.12 21.52 1.12
N ALA A 37 12.50 20.66 0.32
CA ALA A 37 11.47 21.05 -0.64
C ALA A 37 10.15 21.47 0.04
N ASN A 38 9.34 22.29 -0.65
CA ASN A 38 8.02 22.68 -0.14
C ASN A 38 7.04 21.51 -0.10
N ASP A 39 7.06 20.68 -1.15
CA ASP A 39 6.28 19.44 -1.23
C ASP A 39 7.23 18.26 -1.16
N ILE A 40 6.82 17.20 -0.45
CA ILE A 40 7.55 15.94 -0.41
C ILE A 40 6.69 14.80 -0.94
N LEU A 41 7.34 13.82 -1.55
CA LEU A 41 6.69 12.58 -1.95
C LEU A 41 7.20 11.45 -1.06
N VAL A 42 6.29 10.75 -0.39
CA VAL A 42 6.57 9.58 0.43
C VAL A 42 6.10 8.35 -0.32
N VAL A 43 7.01 7.41 -0.58
CA VAL A 43 6.73 6.18 -1.32
C VAL A 43 7.16 4.99 -0.50
N SER A 44 6.28 4.01 -0.33
CA SER A 44 6.61 2.76 0.35
C SER A 44 7.47 1.85 -0.54
N GLY A 45 8.45 1.17 0.05
CA GLY A 45 9.40 0.30 -0.67
C GLY A 45 8.78 -0.98 -1.24
N ASP A 46 7.55 -1.31 -0.86
CA ASP A 46 6.78 -2.47 -1.30
C ASP A 46 5.68 -2.11 -2.33
N LEU A 47 5.70 -0.89 -2.88
CA LEU A 47 4.79 -0.46 -3.94
C LEU A 47 5.34 -0.83 -5.32
N ILE A 48 4.49 -1.51 -6.11
CA ILE A 48 4.74 -1.85 -7.51
C ILE A 48 3.64 -1.20 -8.34
N CYS A 49 3.99 -0.16 -9.10
CA CYS A 49 3.03 0.51 -9.98
C CYS A 49 3.68 1.09 -11.24
N ASP A 50 2.85 1.27 -12.29
CA ASP A 50 3.24 1.94 -13.54
C ASP A 50 2.76 3.39 -13.61
N ILE A 51 2.40 3.95 -12.45
CA ILE A 51 1.82 5.28 -12.32
C ILE A 51 2.95 6.26 -12.04
N PRO A 52 3.14 7.27 -12.89
CA PRO A 52 4.23 8.22 -12.71
C PRO A 52 4.00 9.03 -11.42
N PRO A 53 5.00 9.11 -10.52
CA PRO A 53 4.92 9.93 -9.31
C PRO A 53 4.52 11.38 -9.58
N GLY A 54 4.94 11.91 -10.74
CA GLY A 54 4.57 13.25 -11.21
C GLY A 54 3.07 13.47 -11.38
N ALA A 55 2.28 12.44 -11.67
CA ALA A 55 0.82 12.58 -11.75
C ALA A 55 0.19 12.85 -10.39
N VAL A 56 0.69 12.20 -9.33
CA VAL A 56 0.24 12.41 -7.95
C VAL A 56 0.68 13.79 -7.46
N ALA A 57 1.93 14.17 -7.73
CA ALA A 57 2.42 15.52 -7.43
C ALA A 57 1.66 16.63 -8.17
N ALA A 58 1.28 16.41 -9.44
CA ALA A 58 0.46 17.35 -10.20
C ALA A 58 -0.94 17.50 -9.60
N ALA A 59 -1.58 16.39 -9.21
CA ALA A 59 -2.88 16.41 -8.53
C ALA A 59 -2.81 17.13 -7.17
N HIS A 60 -1.71 16.97 -6.44
CA HIS A 60 -1.43 17.65 -5.18
C HIS A 60 -1.34 19.17 -5.36
N ARG A 61 -0.51 19.64 -6.29
CA ARG A 61 -0.32 21.08 -6.55
C ARG A 61 -1.56 21.73 -7.15
N ARG A 62 -2.30 21.02 -8.03
CA ARG A 62 -3.52 21.53 -8.66
C ARG A 62 -4.55 22.00 -7.64
N HIS A 63 -4.64 21.31 -6.51
CA HIS A 63 -5.66 21.59 -5.50
C HIS A 63 -5.11 22.35 -4.29
N ASP A 64 -3.81 22.64 -4.24
CA ASP A 64 -3.12 23.19 -3.07
C ASP A 64 -3.43 22.36 -1.81
N ALA A 65 -3.25 21.03 -1.94
CA ALA A 65 -3.59 20.08 -0.90
C ALA A 65 -2.48 20.01 0.15
N VAL A 66 -2.83 19.72 1.41
CA VAL A 66 -1.83 19.41 2.45
C VAL A 66 -1.35 17.97 2.37
N VAL A 67 -2.22 17.09 1.86
CA VAL A 67 -1.89 15.70 1.54
C VAL A 67 -2.67 15.24 0.33
N THR A 68 -2.03 14.49 -0.55
CA THR A 68 -2.68 13.73 -1.62
C THR A 68 -2.30 12.26 -1.49
N ALA A 69 -3.29 11.41 -1.20
CA ALA A 69 -3.09 9.97 -1.08
C ALA A 69 -3.40 9.26 -2.40
N MET A 70 -2.49 8.39 -2.84
CA MET A 70 -2.71 7.53 -3.99
C MET A 70 -3.50 6.28 -3.58
N LEU A 71 -4.60 6.05 -4.29
CA LEU A 71 -5.49 4.91 -4.10
C LEU A 71 -5.48 4.05 -5.37
N CYS A 72 -5.58 2.74 -5.22
CA CYS A 72 -5.81 1.83 -6.34
C CYS A 72 -6.90 0.81 -6.03
N SER A 73 -7.39 0.11 -7.05
CA SER A 73 -8.31 -0.99 -6.84
C SER A 73 -7.66 -2.05 -5.96
N ALA A 74 -8.37 -2.47 -4.91
CA ALA A 74 -7.94 -3.62 -4.14
C ALA A 74 -7.81 -4.81 -5.09
N PRO A 75 -6.68 -5.54 -5.09
CA PRO A 75 -6.55 -6.73 -5.91
C PRO A 75 -7.71 -7.65 -5.56
N VAL A 76 -8.33 -8.24 -6.59
CA VAL A 76 -9.25 -9.35 -6.41
C VAL A 76 -8.37 -10.50 -5.96
N SER A 77 -8.02 -10.53 -4.68
CA SER A 77 -7.38 -11.70 -4.11
C SER A 77 -8.32 -12.85 -4.46
N GLY A 78 -7.84 -13.79 -5.27
CA GLY A 78 -8.41 -15.13 -5.28
C GLY A 78 -8.60 -15.54 -3.83
N GLN A 79 -9.69 -16.24 -3.55
CA GLN A 79 -10.12 -16.61 -2.20
C GLN A 79 -8.93 -16.82 -1.25
N PRO A 80 -9.02 -16.38 0.02
CA PRO A 80 -8.13 -16.90 1.05
C PRO A 80 -8.48 -18.38 1.30
N ASP A 81 -8.20 -19.24 0.34
CA ASP A 81 -8.30 -20.69 0.48
C ASP A 81 -6.97 -21.19 1.05
N SER A 82 -6.76 -20.85 2.32
CA SER A 82 -6.05 -21.73 3.26
C SER A 82 -7.01 -22.06 4.41
N GLY A 83 -8.17 -22.59 4.03
CA GLY A 83 -8.94 -23.46 4.89
C GLY A 83 -8.53 -24.88 4.60
N SER A 84 -7.69 -25.44 5.48
CA SER A 84 -7.46 -26.86 5.69
C SER A 84 -8.59 -27.74 5.13
N SER A 85 -8.24 -28.74 4.32
CA SER A 85 -9.11 -29.87 4.02
C SER A 85 -9.66 -30.44 5.33
N GLY A 86 -10.96 -30.25 5.57
CA GLY A 86 -11.62 -30.70 6.80
C GLY A 86 -12.95 -30.00 7.03
N ALA A 87 -14.03 -30.64 6.60
CA ALA A 87 -15.44 -30.32 6.80
C ALA A 87 -15.80 -29.43 8.03
N LYS A 88 -16.49 -28.31 7.77
CA LYS A 88 -17.80 -27.89 8.32
C LYS A 88 -18.00 -26.39 8.14
N ASP A 89 -19.20 -26.02 7.69
CA ASP A 89 -19.74 -24.65 7.60
C ASP A 89 -19.21 -23.75 8.72
N LYS A 90 -18.34 -22.80 8.35
CA LYS A 90 -18.00 -21.66 9.19
C LYS A 90 -18.19 -20.40 8.35
N ALA A 91 -19.08 -19.54 8.85
CA ALA A 91 -19.34 -18.20 8.35
C ALA A 91 -18.06 -17.57 7.79
N ARG A 92 -18.10 -17.25 6.50
CA ARG A 92 -17.06 -16.51 5.78
C ARG A 92 -16.68 -15.31 6.64
N LYS A 93 -15.46 -15.29 7.20
CA LYS A 93 -14.97 -14.14 7.99
C LYS A 93 -15.21 -12.89 7.12
N PRO A 94 -15.87 -11.83 7.63
CA PRO A 94 -16.08 -10.63 6.85
C PRO A 94 -14.71 -10.08 6.45
N GLY A 95 -14.53 -9.82 5.16
CA GLY A 95 -13.32 -9.19 4.66
C GLY A 95 -13.11 -7.86 5.38
N ARG A 96 -11.91 -7.62 5.90
CA ARG A 96 -11.54 -6.33 6.47
C ARG A 96 -11.18 -5.40 5.31
N PHE A 97 -12.15 -4.62 4.85
CA PHE A 97 -11.95 -3.66 3.76
C PHE A 97 -11.65 -2.27 4.33
N ASN A 98 -10.77 -1.53 3.65
CA ASN A 98 -10.63 -0.10 3.96
C ASN A 98 -11.90 0.62 3.51
N ILE A 99 -12.31 1.62 4.27
CA ILE A 99 -13.50 2.41 3.97
C ILE A 99 -13.04 3.82 3.62
N ILE A 100 -13.28 4.20 2.37
CA ILE A 100 -12.82 5.47 1.81
C ILE A 100 -14.04 6.30 1.42
N GLY A 101 -14.18 7.47 2.04
CA GLY A 101 -15.19 8.47 1.68
C GLY A 101 -14.58 9.52 0.78
N LEU A 102 -15.15 9.68 -0.41
CA LEU A 102 -14.74 10.63 -1.44
C LEU A 102 -15.86 11.63 -1.71
N ASP A 103 -15.50 12.78 -2.23
CA ASP A 103 -16.47 13.71 -2.81
C ASP A 103 -17.02 13.19 -4.17
N PRO A 104 -18.09 13.78 -4.72
CA PRO A 104 -18.66 13.35 -6.01
C PRO A 104 -17.69 13.43 -7.20
N THR A 105 -16.68 14.32 -7.16
CA THR A 105 -15.65 14.42 -8.21
C THR A 105 -14.51 13.42 -8.03
N LYS A 106 -14.45 12.74 -6.87
CA LYS A 106 -13.43 11.74 -6.50
C LYS A 106 -12.01 12.31 -6.43
N GLN A 107 -11.89 13.61 -6.14
CA GLN A 107 -10.63 14.34 -6.04
C GLN A 107 -10.26 14.66 -4.58
N PHE A 108 -11.25 14.74 -3.70
CA PHE A 108 -11.11 15.07 -2.29
C PHE A 108 -11.40 13.87 -1.40
N LEU A 109 -10.53 13.68 -0.42
CA LEU A 109 -10.63 12.63 0.57
C LEU A 109 -11.37 13.17 1.79
N LEU A 110 -12.59 12.71 2.01
CA LEU A 110 -13.48 13.17 3.08
C LEU A 110 -13.44 12.22 4.29
N HIS A 111 -13.16 10.94 4.05
CA HIS A 111 -13.05 9.94 5.12
C HIS A 111 -12.08 8.84 4.72
N ILE A 112 -11.30 8.35 5.68
CA ILE A 112 -10.48 7.16 5.50
C ILE A 112 -10.39 6.40 6.82
N THR A 113 -10.68 5.10 6.77
CA THR A 113 -10.56 4.19 7.92
C THR A 113 -10.00 2.86 7.45
N ALA A 114 -8.97 2.37 8.13
CA ALA A 114 -8.37 1.08 7.81
C ALA A 114 -9.32 -0.07 8.21
N GLY A 115 -9.37 -1.14 7.43
CA GLY A 115 -10.28 -2.27 7.71
C GLY A 115 -10.04 -2.98 9.05
N THR A 116 -8.88 -2.77 9.69
CA THR A 116 -8.57 -3.25 11.04
C THR A 116 -9.29 -2.46 12.14
N GLU A 117 -9.66 -1.22 11.88
CA GLU A 117 -10.35 -0.31 12.81
C GLU A 117 -11.88 -0.36 12.65
N VAL A 118 -12.36 -0.96 11.56
CA VAL A 118 -13.80 -1.09 11.31
C VAL A 118 -14.35 -2.21 12.16
N GLU A 119 -15.10 -1.84 13.20
CA GLU A 119 -15.89 -2.75 14.01
C GLU A 119 -17.29 -2.95 13.38
N LYS A 120 -18.36 -2.68 14.13
CA LYS A 120 -19.75 -2.74 13.62
C LYS A 120 -20.16 -1.44 12.92
N ASP A 121 -19.70 -0.31 13.44
CA ASP A 121 -20.14 1.02 13.03
C ASP A 121 -18.96 1.89 12.59
N ILE A 122 -19.21 2.83 11.67
CA ILE A 122 -18.23 3.80 11.19
C ILE A 122 -18.69 5.19 11.62
N ARG A 123 -17.76 5.96 12.21
CA ARG A 123 -18.01 7.34 12.63
C ARG A 123 -17.58 8.32 11.55
N VAL A 124 -18.55 9.03 10.98
CA VAL A 124 -18.32 10.11 10.01
C VAL A 124 -18.60 11.44 10.68
N GLN A 125 -17.72 12.42 10.49
CA GLN A 125 -17.93 13.76 11.06
C GLN A 125 -19.07 14.49 10.35
N LYS A 126 -20.05 14.94 11.13
CA LYS A 126 -21.21 15.70 10.63
C LYS A 126 -20.78 16.97 9.90
N SER A 127 -19.77 17.69 10.40
CA SER A 127 -19.26 18.92 9.77
C SER A 127 -18.76 18.68 8.35
N ILE A 128 -17.96 17.62 8.12
CA ILE A 128 -17.45 17.25 6.80
C ILE A 128 -18.59 16.87 5.86
N LEU A 129 -19.54 16.04 6.33
CA LEU A 129 -20.66 15.62 5.52
C LEU A 129 -21.58 16.80 5.15
N CYS A 130 -21.85 17.69 6.09
CA CYS A 130 -22.65 18.89 5.85
C CYS A 130 -21.97 19.84 4.86
N ALA A 131 -20.66 20.06 4.98
CA ALA A 131 -19.93 20.94 4.05
C ALA A 131 -19.85 20.33 2.64
N ALA A 132 -19.53 19.04 2.53
CA ALA A 132 -19.40 18.36 1.25
C ALA A 132 -20.75 18.16 0.54
N GLY A 133 -21.86 18.12 1.29
CA GLY A 133 -23.22 17.86 0.81
C GLY A 133 -23.47 16.41 0.41
N GLN A 134 -22.50 15.76 -0.23
CA GLN A 134 -22.54 14.37 -0.65
C GLN A 134 -21.18 13.70 -0.46
N MET A 135 -21.20 12.42 -0.06
CA MET A 135 -20.01 11.59 0.10
C MET A 135 -20.25 10.21 -0.52
N GLU A 136 -19.37 9.79 -1.42
CA GLU A 136 -19.32 8.45 -1.99
C GLU A 136 -18.45 7.55 -1.10
N ILE A 137 -18.99 6.44 -0.61
CA ILE A 137 -18.24 5.47 0.20
C ILE A 137 -17.80 4.30 -0.70
N ARG A 138 -16.51 4.02 -0.71
CA ARG A 138 -15.89 2.92 -1.46
C ARG A 138 -15.12 1.97 -0.55
N ALA A 139 -15.36 0.68 -0.75
CA ALA A 139 -14.67 -0.42 -0.08
C ALA A 139 -13.80 -1.25 -1.03
N ASP A 140 -13.81 -0.93 -2.32
CA ASP A 140 -13.06 -1.59 -3.39
C ASP A 140 -11.70 -0.94 -3.67
N LEU A 141 -11.33 0.08 -2.88
CA LEU A 141 -10.07 0.80 -2.98
C LEU A 141 -9.11 0.40 -1.85
N MET A 142 -7.83 0.37 -2.18
CA MET A 142 -6.71 0.22 -1.25
C MET A 142 -5.81 1.45 -1.28
N ASP A 143 -5.19 1.72 -0.14
CA ASP A 143 -4.15 2.74 0.00
C ASP A 143 -2.82 2.21 -0.55
N ALA A 144 -2.27 2.90 -1.55
CA ALA A 144 -1.03 2.52 -2.21
C ALA A 144 0.23 2.90 -1.38
N HIS A 145 0.11 3.63 -0.26
CA HIS A 145 1.24 4.28 0.44
C HIS A 145 2.16 5.06 -0.50
N LEU A 146 1.55 5.84 -1.39
CA LEU A 146 2.23 6.91 -2.08
C LEU A 146 1.48 8.19 -1.73
N TYR A 147 2.16 9.10 -1.05
CA TYR A 147 1.59 10.34 -0.53
C TYR A 147 2.41 11.52 -1.02
N ALA A 148 1.75 12.56 -1.50
CA ALA A 148 2.35 13.88 -1.64
C ALA A 148 1.92 14.74 -0.46
N PHE A 149 2.85 15.35 0.26
CA PHE A 149 2.59 16.20 1.43
C PHE A 149 3.14 17.60 1.21
N ASN A 150 2.40 18.59 1.72
CA ASN A 150 2.98 19.88 2.05
C ASN A 150 3.91 19.69 3.26
N ARG A 151 5.21 20.00 3.09
CA ARG A 151 6.23 19.74 4.11
C ARG A 151 5.96 20.49 5.41
N ALA A 152 5.57 21.76 5.33
CA ALA A 152 5.38 22.60 6.53
C ALA A 152 4.25 22.05 7.41
N VAL A 153 3.13 21.68 6.79
CA VAL A 153 1.98 21.09 7.50
C VAL A 153 2.34 19.72 8.07
N LEU A 154 3.02 18.88 7.30
CA LEU A 154 3.47 17.58 7.80
C LEU A 154 4.40 17.73 9.01
N GLN A 155 5.36 18.64 8.95
CA GLN A 155 6.29 18.90 10.05
C GLN A 155 5.55 19.42 11.29
N GLU A 156 4.63 20.36 11.12
CA GLU A 156 3.77 20.85 12.21
C GLU A 156 3.02 19.70 12.90
N VAL A 157 2.44 18.78 12.13
CA VAL A 157 1.74 17.61 12.69
C VAL A 157 2.69 16.66 13.41
N LEU A 158 3.85 16.34 12.81
CA LEU A 158 4.82 15.44 13.41
C LEU A 158 5.42 16.01 14.71
N ASP A 159 5.61 17.32 14.80
CA ASP A 159 6.12 18.02 15.98
C ASP A 159 5.07 18.11 17.09
N GLN A 160 3.81 18.39 16.75
CA GLN A 160 2.72 18.51 17.72
C GLN A 160 2.21 17.14 18.23
N LYS A 161 2.29 16.10 17.41
CA LYS A 161 1.75 14.76 17.70
C LYS A 161 2.85 13.72 17.78
N GLN A 162 3.61 13.76 18.87
CA GLN A 162 4.70 12.82 19.15
C GLN A 162 4.24 11.36 19.32
N THR A 163 2.95 11.13 19.57
CA THR A 163 2.38 9.78 19.69
C THR A 163 2.08 9.11 18.35
N PHE A 164 2.15 9.85 17.23
CA PHE A 164 1.87 9.30 15.90
C PHE A 164 3.06 8.49 15.39
N GLN A 165 2.81 7.20 15.14
CA GLN A 165 3.82 6.24 14.68
C GLN A 165 3.62 5.91 13.20
N SER A 166 2.39 5.92 12.68
CA SER A 166 2.08 5.52 11.31
C SER A 166 1.49 6.66 10.48
N ILE A 167 2.06 6.88 9.29
CA ILE A 167 1.49 7.85 8.34
C ILE A 167 0.06 7.45 7.96
N LYS A 168 -0.16 6.15 7.70
CA LYS A 168 -1.44 5.62 7.24
C LYS A 168 -2.50 5.58 8.34
N LEU A 169 -2.13 5.20 9.57
CA LEU A 169 -3.09 4.98 10.66
C LEU A 169 -3.31 6.24 11.50
N ASP A 170 -2.29 7.12 11.59
CA ASP A 170 -2.35 8.29 12.46
C ASP A 170 -2.41 9.60 11.65
N VAL A 171 -1.36 9.90 10.87
CA VAL A 171 -1.18 11.21 10.24
C VAL A 171 -2.26 11.50 9.21
N LEU A 172 -2.49 10.59 8.27
CA LEU A 172 -3.46 10.78 7.19
C LEU A 172 -4.91 10.85 7.73
N PRO A 173 -5.39 9.93 8.57
CA PRO A 173 -6.72 10.04 9.17
C PRO A 173 -6.89 11.29 10.03
N TYR A 174 -5.85 11.71 10.76
CA TYR A 174 -5.85 12.97 11.50
C TYR A 174 -6.09 14.17 10.57
N LEU A 175 -5.27 14.32 9.52
CA LEU A 175 -5.39 15.42 8.55
C LEU A 175 -6.78 15.45 7.91
N VAL A 176 -7.32 14.30 7.50
CA VAL A 176 -8.66 14.19 6.90
C VAL A 176 -9.76 14.63 7.90
N ARG A 177 -9.62 14.26 9.17
CA ARG A 177 -10.58 14.61 10.25
C ARG A 177 -10.51 16.08 10.67
N THR A 178 -9.40 16.77 10.42
CA THR A 178 -9.22 18.17 10.83
C THR A 178 -9.42 19.18 9.70
N GLN A 179 -9.81 18.75 8.49
CA GLN A 179 -9.96 19.62 7.30
C GLN A 179 -10.86 20.85 7.51
N LEU A 180 -11.86 20.74 8.40
CA LEU A 180 -12.84 21.78 8.69
C LEU A 180 -12.79 22.26 10.15
N SER A 181 -11.72 21.96 10.86
CA SER A 181 -11.55 22.41 12.24
C SER A 181 -11.34 23.93 12.26
N SER A 182 -12.40 24.68 12.57
CA SER A 182 -12.28 26.08 12.99
C SER A 182 -11.51 26.09 14.31
N GLU A 183 -10.40 26.83 14.41
CA GLU A 183 -9.72 27.06 15.69
C GLU A 183 -10.70 27.68 16.69
N LEU A 184 -11.24 26.87 17.60
CA LEU A 184 -11.84 27.31 18.87
C LEU A 184 -11.06 26.76 20.07
N LEU A 185 -9.83 26.27 19.85
CA LEU A 185 -8.93 25.77 20.89
C LEU A 185 -7.69 26.64 21.12
N PHE A 186 -7.61 27.82 20.48
CA PHE A 186 -6.60 28.84 20.78
C PHE A 186 -7.19 29.99 21.60
N SER A 187 -7.64 29.68 22.82
CA SER A 187 -7.43 30.60 23.94
C SER A 187 -7.28 29.76 25.19
N GLY A 188 -6.04 29.66 25.69
CA GLY A 188 -5.78 29.22 27.04
C GLY A 188 -6.38 30.23 28.01
N VAL A 189 -7.63 30.01 28.41
CA VAL A 189 -8.11 30.40 29.74
C VAL A 189 -8.53 29.10 30.39
N ARG A 190 -7.70 28.64 31.34
CA ARG A 190 -8.10 27.62 32.29
C ARG A 190 -9.28 28.19 33.08
N ALA A 191 -10.50 27.85 32.70
CA ALA A 191 -11.65 28.04 33.56
C ALA A 191 -11.72 26.81 34.45
N GLU A 192 -11.21 26.95 35.67
CA GLU A 192 -11.48 26.01 36.75
C GLU A 192 -12.99 25.91 36.94
N GLU A 193 -13.49 24.68 36.98
CA GLU A 193 -14.88 24.38 37.27
C GLU A 193 -15.17 24.69 38.74
N HIS A 194 -15.80 25.83 39.00
CA HIS A 194 -16.67 26.02 40.15
C HIS A 194 -17.99 26.65 39.73
N GLY A 195 -19.05 25.83 39.74
CA GLY A 195 -20.36 26.16 40.29
C GLY A 195 -21.27 27.16 39.53
N ASN A 196 -22.34 26.58 38.97
CA ASN A 196 -23.72 27.09 38.86
C ASN A 196 -24.11 28.17 37.83
N ASP A 197 -25.10 27.75 37.02
CA ASP A 197 -26.28 28.48 36.52
C ASP A 197 -26.11 29.72 35.64
N THR A 198 -26.50 29.64 34.36
CA THR A 198 -27.79 30.17 33.82
C THR A 198 -27.73 30.39 32.29
N THR A 199 -28.39 29.50 31.54
CA THR A 199 -29.42 29.71 30.49
C THR A 199 -29.49 30.98 29.60
N GLN A 200 -28.46 31.82 29.50
CA GLN A 200 -28.39 32.93 28.53
C GLN A 200 -27.47 32.65 27.34
N ASN A 201 -26.50 31.73 27.49
CA ASN A 201 -25.50 31.46 26.46
C ASN A 201 -26.06 30.67 25.26
N ASP A 202 -27.10 29.86 25.48
CA ASP A 202 -27.68 28.99 24.44
C ASP A 202 -28.43 29.79 23.35
N LYS A 203 -28.99 30.96 23.66
CA LYS A 203 -29.68 31.81 22.66
C LYS A 203 -28.71 32.58 21.76
N VAL A 204 -27.53 32.92 22.26
CA VAL A 204 -26.45 33.54 21.45
C VAL A 204 -25.79 32.48 20.57
N MET A 205 -25.61 31.26 21.10
CA MET A 205 -25.07 30.12 20.36
C MET A 205 -26.01 29.64 19.25
N LEU A 206 -27.33 29.58 19.51
CA LEU A 206 -28.32 29.16 18.51
C LEU A 206 -28.53 30.22 17.41
N SER A 207 -28.45 31.51 17.75
CA SER A 207 -28.55 32.59 16.75
C SER A 207 -27.30 32.66 15.85
N GLN A 208 -26.12 32.33 16.36
CA GLN A 208 -24.89 32.16 15.55
C GLN A 208 -24.86 30.86 14.72
N LEU A 209 -25.51 29.79 15.19
CA LEU A 209 -25.72 28.56 14.42
C LEU A 209 -26.73 28.77 13.28
N LEU A 210 -27.80 29.55 13.51
CA LEU A 210 -28.81 29.90 12.51
C LEU A 210 -28.33 31.00 11.54
N SER A 211 -27.35 31.82 11.88
CA SER A 211 -26.71 32.73 10.91
C SER A 211 -25.75 32.01 9.96
N ASN A 212 -25.32 30.78 10.28
CA ASN A 212 -24.50 29.91 9.43
C ASN A 212 -25.32 29.01 8.51
N THR A 213 -26.63 29.27 8.35
CA THR A 213 -27.50 28.53 7.42
C THR A 213 -27.12 28.76 5.94
N SER A 214 -26.23 29.72 5.67
CA SER A 214 -25.44 29.79 4.43
C SER A 214 -23.98 29.41 4.72
N MET A 215 -23.73 28.18 5.17
CA MET A 215 -22.37 27.63 5.07
C MET A 215 -22.06 27.56 3.58
N PRO A 216 -21.00 28.24 3.09
CA PRO A 216 -20.58 28.07 1.72
C PRO A 216 -20.33 26.58 1.49
N SER A 217 -20.74 26.08 0.33
CA SER A 217 -20.42 24.73 -0.12
C SER A 217 -18.94 24.43 0.14
N PHE A 218 -18.55 23.18 0.46
CA PHE A 218 -17.14 22.79 0.61
C PHE A 218 -16.29 23.38 -0.53
N TYR A 219 -16.80 23.37 -1.76
CA TYR A 219 -16.15 23.98 -2.92
C TYR A 219 -16.05 25.51 -2.86
N GLU A 220 -17.06 26.20 -2.35
CA GLU A 220 -17.08 27.67 -2.20
C GLU A 220 -16.15 28.16 -1.08
N LEU A 221 -16.06 27.42 0.03
CA LEU A 221 -15.10 27.68 1.12
C LEU A 221 -13.65 27.68 0.62
N TYR A 222 -13.40 27.02 -0.51
CA TYR A 222 -12.09 26.84 -1.13
C TYR A 222 -11.92 27.50 -2.50
N ALA A 223 -12.97 28.13 -3.05
CA ALA A 223 -12.95 28.80 -4.36
C ALA A 223 -12.52 30.28 -4.26
N SER A 224 -12.54 30.88 -3.07
CA SER A 224 -12.18 32.28 -2.86
C SER A 224 -10.66 32.48 -2.83
N GLY A 225 -10.07 32.64 -4.02
CA GLY A 225 -8.78 33.32 -4.16
C GLY A 225 -8.93 34.79 -3.80
N SER A 226 -8.06 35.27 -2.90
CA SER A 226 -7.66 36.67 -2.69
C SER A 226 -8.62 37.73 -3.26
N ASN A 227 -9.65 38.12 -2.51
CA ASN A 227 -10.19 39.48 -2.56
C ASN A 227 -11.01 39.81 -1.31
N GLY A 228 -10.37 40.58 -0.41
CA GLY A 228 -10.99 41.67 0.36
C GLY A 228 -12.21 41.36 1.23
N SER A 229 -12.00 40.67 2.36
CA SER A 229 -12.57 40.96 3.70
C SER A 229 -12.42 39.71 4.57
N THR A 230 -11.43 39.68 5.46
CA THR A 230 -11.17 38.50 6.32
C THR A 230 -11.83 38.67 7.68
N PRO A 231 -12.93 37.96 7.99
CA PRO A 231 -13.13 37.42 9.32
C PRO A 231 -12.02 36.38 9.60
N LEU A 232 -11.61 36.22 10.86
CA LEU A 232 -10.53 35.35 11.36
C LEU A 232 -10.16 34.15 10.44
N PRO A 233 -8.87 33.86 10.17
CA PRO A 233 -8.50 32.75 9.30
C PRO A 233 -8.90 31.43 9.95
N ARG A 234 -10.01 30.83 9.51
CA ARG A 234 -10.25 29.41 9.75
C ARG A 234 -9.14 28.66 9.03
N LYS A 235 -8.23 28.00 9.75
CA LYS A 235 -7.28 27.02 9.17
C LYS A 235 -8.10 25.84 8.61
N THR A 236 -8.59 25.98 7.39
CA THR A 236 -9.15 24.87 6.61
C THR A 236 -8.09 24.37 5.65
N HIS A 237 -8.07 23.06 5.41
CA HIS A 237 -7.11 22.45 4.50
C HIS A 237 -7.71 21.30 3.72
N LYS A 238 -7.12 21.03 2.55
CA LYS A 238 -7.60 20.03 1.61
C LYS A 238 -6.76 18.76 1.67
N CYS A 239 -7.42 17.63 1.82
CA CYS A 239 -6.87 16.31 1.59
C CYS A 239 -7.43 15.79 0.26
N CYS A 240 -6.54 15.40 -0.64
CA CYS A 240 -6.90 14.92 -1.96
C CYS A 240 -6.67 13.41 -2.10
N ALA A 241 -7.34 12.83 -3.08
CA ALA A 241 -7.11 11.46 -3.52
C ALA A 241 -6.67 11.46 -4.99
N TYR A 242 -5.67 10.64 -5.31
CA TYR A 242 -5.34 10.28 -6.68
C TYR A 242 -5.69 8.81 -6.90
N ILE A 243 -6.70 8.53 -7.72
CA ILE A 243 -7.14 7.15 -7.98
C ILE A 243 -6.45 6.62 -9.24
N ALA A 244 -5.69 5.55 -9.09
CA ALA A 244 -5.10 4.78 -10.17
C ALA A 244 -6.17 4.40 -11.20
N SER A 245 -5.90 4.69 -12.48
CA SER A 245 -6.81 4.30 -13.57
C SER A 245 -6.85 2.77 -13.70
N LYS A 246 -8.01 2.20 -14.07
CA LYS A 246 -8.21 0.74 -14.14
C LYS A 246 -7.27 0.00 -15.10
N GLY A 247 -6.66 0.69 -16.06
CA GLY A 247 -5.68 0.12 -16.99
C GLY A 247 -4.22 0.22 -16.53
N LYS A 248 -3.98 0.71 -15.32
CA LYS A 248 -2.66 0.91 -14.73
C LYS A 248 -2.41 -0.14 -13.66
N TYR A 249 -1.22 -0.74 -13.65
CA TYR A 249 -0.82 -1.70 -12.63
C TYR A 249 -0.48 -0.96 -11.35
N CYS A 250 -1.05 -1.38 -10.24
CA CYS A 250 -0.74 -0.82 -8.92
C CYS A 250 -1.08 -1.85 -7.84
N ALA A 251 -0.06 -2.40 -7.20
CA ALA A 251 -0.20 -3.42 -6.18
C ALA A 251 0.86 -3.25 -5.07
N ARG A 252 0.58 -3.84 -3.90
CA ARG A 252 1.46 -3.79 -2.72
C ARG A 252 1.93 -5.18 -2.34
N VAL A 253 3.25 -5.30 -2.13
CA VAL A 253 3.91 -6.53 -1.69
C VAL A 253 3.91 -6.58 -0.15
N ASN A 254 2.73 -6.58 0.46
CA ASN A 254 2.56 -6.57 1.91
C ASN A 254 2.07 -7.91 2.49
N SER A 255 1.95 -8.94 1.64
CA SER A 255 1.58 -10.29 2.04
C SER A 255 2.31 -11.30 1.15
N ILE A 256 2.39 -12.55 1.60
CA ILE A 256 3.03 -13.62 0.83
C ILE A 256 2.18 -13.97 -0.39
N GLN A 257 0.85 -13.90 -0.25
CA GLN A 257 -0.06 -14.07 -1.37
C GLN A 257 0.16 -12.99 -2.43
N SER A 258 0.21 -11.71 -2.04
CA SER A 258 0.47 -10.62 -2.98
C SER A 258 1.89 -10.70 -3.56
N PHE A 259 2.87 -11.17 -2.80
CA PHE A 259 4.20 -11.46 -3.34
C PHE A 259 4.16 -12.50 -4.47
N CYS A 260 3.47 -13.63 -4.27
CA CYS A 260 3.32 -14.65 -5.31
C CYS A 260 2.53 -14.15 -6.53
N ASP A 261 1.45 -13.40 -6.28
CA ASP A 261 0.60 -12.88 -7.34
C ASP A 261 1.32 -11.82 -8.17
N ILE A 262 1.95 -10.84 -7.53
CA ILE A 262 2.71 -9.77 -8.20
C ILE A 262 3.88 -10.35 -9.01
N ASN A 263 4.64 -11.31 -8.48
CA ASN A 263 5.72 -11.94 -9.24
C ASN A 263 5.21 -12.62 -10.52
N ARG A 264 4.02 -13.23 -10.47
CA ARG A 264 3.40 -13.85 -11.64
C ARG A 264 2.86 -12.81 -12.61
N ASP A 265 2.21 -11.77 -12.11
CA ASP A 265 1.66 -10.69 -12.93
C ASP A 265 2.77 -9.98 -13.70
N VAL A 266 3.90 -9.69 -13.04
CA VAL A 266 5.07 -9.04 -13.65
C VAL A 266 5.73 -9.90 -14.73
N ILE A 267 5.50 -11.21 -14.74
CA ILE A 267 5.94 -12.12 -15.81
C ILE A 267 4.85 -12.32 -16.87
N GLY A 268 3.59 -12.05 -16.54
CA GLY A 268 2.46 -12.14 -17.46
C GLY A 268 2.01 -10.76 -17.92
N ASP A 269 0.83 -10.36 -17.43
CA ASP A 269 0.08 -9.21 -17.92
C ASP A 269 0.76 -7.86 -17.64
N ALA A 270 1.60 -7.79 -16.61
CA ALA A 270 2.40 -6.62 -16.23
C ALA A 270 3.88 -6.75 -16.66
N SER A 271 4.14 -7.56 -17.68
CA SER A 271 5.45 -7.80 -18.30
C SER A 271 6.27 -6.54 -18.58
N TYR A 272 5.62 -5.46 -19.00
CA TYR A 272 6.24 -4.17 -19.30
C TYR A 272 6.94 -3.52 -18.10
N LEU A 273 6.61 -3.93 -16.86
CA LEU A 273 7.30 -3.49 -15.65
C LEU A 273 8.66 -4.15 -15.43
N SER A 274 8.84 -5.33 -16.01
CA SER A 274 9.99 -6.19 -15.71
C SER A 274 11.21 -5.88 -16.58
N GLY A 275 10.99 -5.27 -17.75
CA GLY A 275 12.03 -4.98 -18.75
C GLY A 275 12.62 -6.23 -19.44
N TYR A 276 12.10 -7.44 -19.16
CA TYR A 276 12.56 -8.67 -19.80
C TYR A 276 11.91 -8.89 -21.17
N SER A 277 12.66 -9.53 -22.08
CA SER A 277 12.15 -9.98 -23.38
C SER A 277 11.59 -11.40 -23.30
N PHE A 278 10.44 -11.61 -23.94
CA PHE A 278 9.72 -12.89 -23.93
C PHE A 278 10.19 -13.81 -25.04
N SER A 279 10.15 -15.12 -24.77
CA SER A 279 10.20 -16.13 -25.82
C SER A 279 8.84 -16.27 -26.50
N THR A 280 8.80 -16.99 -27.63
CA THR A 280 7.58 -17.36 -28.36
C THR A 280 6.52 -18.07 -27.51
N HIS A 281 6.89 -18.63 -26.35
CA HIS A 281 6.01 -19.40 -25.46
C HIS A 281 5.46 -18.58 -24.28
N ASN A 282 5.55 -17.24 -24.33
CA ASN A 282 5.12 -16.34 -23.25
C ASN A 282 5.76 -16.69 -21.89
N ASN A 283 7.04 -17.01 -21.93
CA ASN A 283 7.89 -17.26 -20.77
C ASN A 283 9.21 -16.48 -20.91
N ILE A 284 9.91 -16.31 -19.79
CA ILE A 284 11.19 -15.61 -19.73
C ILE A 284 12.26 -16.64 -19.37
N ILE A 285 13.17 -16.95 -20.29
CA ILE A 285 14.29 -17.85 -20.03
C ILE A 285 15.56 -17.07 -20.32
N HIS A 286 16.39 -16.86 -19.29
CA HIS A 286 17.66 -16.18 -19.48
C HIS A 286 18.56 -17.00 -20.43
N PRO A 287 19.30 -16.38 -21.37
CA PRO A 287 20.14 -17.11 -22.33
C PRO A 287 21.21 -18.02 -21.70
N SER A 288 21.66 -17.68 -20.49
CA SER A 288 22.64 -18.48 -19.75
C SER A 288 22.03 -19.66 -18.98
N ALA A 289 20.71 -19.83 -19.01
CA ALA A 289 20.03 -20.88 -18.27
C ALA A 289 20.13 -22.22 -19.02
N VAL A 290 20.37 -23.30 -18.27
CA VAL A 290 20.56 -24.64 -18.85
C VAL A 290 19.34 -25.50 -18.54
N LEU A 291 18.77 -26.12 -19.57
CA LEU A 291 17.61 -26.99 -19.47
C LEU A 291 18.01 -28.43 -19.85
N GLY A 292 17.75 -29.38 -18.96
CA GLY A 292 17.94 -30.80 -19.22
C GLY A 292 16.98 -31.38 -20.25
N SER A 293 17.22 -32.63 -20.63
CA SER A 293 16.42 -33.36 -21.61
C SER A 293 14.98 -33.55 -21.11
N LYS A 294 13.99 -33.35 -22.01
CA LYS A 294 12.55 -33.48 -21.70
C LYS A 294 12.05 -32.52 -20.61
N THR A 295 12.74 -31.41 -20.39
CA THR A 295 12.30 -30.37 -19.45
C THR A 295 11.37 -29.36 -20.12
N THR A 296 10.30 -28.97 -19.41
CA THR A 296 9.25 -28.08 -19.91
C THR A 296 9.11 -26.85 -19.00
N VAL A 297 9.12 -25.67 -19.62
CA VAL A 297 8.85 -24.39 -18.95
C VAL A 297 7.60 -23.81 -19.59
N GLY A 298 6.49 -23.77 -18.84
CA GLY A 298 5.21 -23.29 -19.32
C GLY A 298 5.15 -21.76 -19.50
N PRO A 299 4.01 -21.24 -19.98
CA PRO A 299 3.77 -19.79 -20.05
C PRO A 299 3.74 -19.19 -18.63
N GLN A 300 3.97 -17.88 -18.54
CA GLN A 300 4.04 -17.12 -17.28
C GLN A 300 5.05 -17.70 -16.28
N CYS A 301 6.14 -18.28 -16.81
CA CYS A 301 7.27 -18.76 -16.01
C CYS A 301 8.50 -17.93 -16.31
N MET A 302 9.37 -17.80 -15.32
CA MET A 302 10.67 -17.16 -15.48
C MET A 302 11.77 -18.08 -14.96
N LEU A 303 12.85 -18.18 -15.72
CA LEU A 303 14.10 -18.82 -15.33
C LEU A 303 15.23 -17.79 -15.36
N GLY A 304 15.71 -17.43 -14.17
CA GLY A 304 16.75 -16.44 -13.97
C GLY A 304 18.12 -16.87 -14.49
N GLU A 305 19.01 -15.89 -14.54
CA GLU A 305 20.40 -16.06 -14.96
C GLU A 305 21.13 -17.16 -14.18
N GLY A 306 21.97 -17.91 -14.88
CA GLY A 306 22.84 -18.95 -14.35
C GLY A 306 22.11 -20.16 -13.74
N SER A 307 20.78 -20.24 -13.86
CA SER A 307 20.00 -21.34 -13.31
C SER A 307 20.00 -22.57 -14.22
N GLN A 308 20.01 -23.75 -13.60
CA GLN A 308 20.17 -25.04 -14.26
C GLN A 308 19.07 -25.98 -13.82
N LEU A 309 18.36 -26.59 -14.77
CA LEU A 309 17.34 -27.61 -14.53
C LEU A 309 17.82 -28.94 -15.11
N GLY A 310 17.70 -30.02 -14.32
CA GLY A 310 17.98 -31.39 -14.75
C GLY A 310 16.94 -31.93 -15.73
N ASP A 311 16.98 -33.24 -15.96
CA ASP A 311 16.12 -33.91 -16.93
C ASP A 311 14.69 -34.08 -16.42
N LYS A 312 13.71 -34.12 -17.33
CA LYS A 312 12.28 -34.40 -17.04
C LYS A 312 11.64 -33.44 -16.01
N CYS A 313 12.07 -32.19 -15.97
CA CYS A 313 11.47 -31.18 -15.09
C CYS A 313 10.22 -30.53 -15.70
N SER A 314 9.31 -30.07 -14.85
CA SER A 314 8.12 -29.31 -15.27
C SER A 314 7.91 -28.08 -14.41
N VAL A 315 7.96 -26.90 -15.04
CA VAL A 315 7.75 -25.60 -14.40
C VAL A 315 6.49 -24.97 -14.96
N LYS A 316 5.51 -24.65 -14.10
CA LYS A 316 4.22 -24.06 -14.50
C LYS A 316 3.85 -22.90 -13.58
N ARG A 317 3.50 -21.74 -14.17
CA ARG A 317 3.17 -20.49 -13.45
C ARG A 317 4.12 -20.21 -12.27
N SER A 318 5.43 -20.37 -12.48
CA SER A 318 6.41 -20.32 -11.39
C SER A 318 7.60 -19.47 -11.77
N VAL A 319 8.21 -18.87 -10.76
CA VAL A 319 9.36 -17.98 -10.91
C VAL A 319 10.56 -18.62 -10.29
N ILE A 320 11.62 -18.83 -11.08
CA ILE A 320 12.90 -19.35 -10.61
C ILE A 320 13.92 -18.23 -10.71
N GLY A 321 14.53 -17.90 -9.57
CA GLY A 321 15.55 -16.89 -9.43
C GLY A 321 16.87 -17.23 -10.13
N ARG A 322 17.91 -16.50 -9.76
CA ARG A 322 19.25 -16.63 -10.35
C ARG A 322 20.08 -17.69 -9.63
N HIS A 323 20.97 -18.34 -10.38
CA HIS A 323 21.93 -19.33 -9.90
C HIS A 323 21.30 -20.50 -9.12
N CYS A 324 20.10 -20.91 -9.51
CA CYS A 324 19.43 -22.06 -8.92
C CYS A 324 19.91 -23.37 -9.57
N ARG A 325 20.06 -24.42 -8.78
CA ARG A 325 20.38 -25.77 -9.26
C ARG A 325 19.20 -26.68 -8.97
N ILE A 326 18.47 -27.06 -10.00
CA ILE A 326 17.31 -27.93 -9.90
C ILE A 326 17.69 -29.29 -10.49
N GLY A 327 17.54 -30.35 -9.69
CA GLY A 327 17.80 -31.73 -10.08
C GLY A 327 16.84 -32.25 -11.15
N SER A 328 16.85 -33.56 -11.36
CA SER A 328 16.01 -34.25 -12.33
C SER A 328 14.64 -34.62 -11.74
N ASN A 329 13.62 -34.75 -12.61
CA ASN A 329 12.25 -35.13 -12.24
C ASN A 329 11.58 -34.18 -11.22
N VAL A 330 11.92 -32.89 -11.25
CA VAL A 330 11.35 -31.88 -10.35
C VAL A 330 10.11 -31.23 -10.95
N LYS A 331 9.09 -31.03 -10.12
CA LYS A 331 7.85 -30.31 -10.48
C LYS A 331 7.73 -29.03 -9.65
N VAL A 332 7.61 -27.89 -10.32
CA VAL A 332 7.43 -26.58 -9.69
C VAL A 332 6.16 -25.93 -10.24
N VAL A 333 5.16 -25.74 -9.38
CA VAL A 333 3.84 -25.23 -9.77
C VAL A 333 3.40 -24.09 -8.88
N ASN A 334 2.96 -22.98 -9.47
CA ASN A 334 2.45 -21.81 -8.73
C ASN A 334 3.37 -21.38 -7.57
N SER A 335 4.69 -21.41 -7.78
CA SER A 335 5.68 -21.23 -6.70
C SER A 335 6.72 -20.19 -7.08
N VAL A 336 7.32 -19.56 -6.06
CA VAL A 336 8.41 -18.61 -6.22
C VAL A 336 9.67 -19.17 -5.56
N VAL A 337 10.68 -19.46 -6.38
CA VAL A 337 12.01 -19.91 -5.96
C VAL A 337 12.96 -18.71 -6.09
N MET A 338 13.54 -18.26 -4.98
CA MET A 338 14.49 -17.14 -4.98
C MET A 338 15.87 -17.56 -5.51
N ASN A 339 16.92 -16.80 -5.19
CA ASN A 339 18.25 -16.98 -5.77
C ASN A 339 19.06 -18.03 -4.99
N HIS A 340 20.01 -18.68 -5.67
CA HIS A 340 20.95 -19.64 -5.07
C HIS A 340 20.26 -20.81 -4.35
N VAL A 341 19.09 -21.24 -4.84
CA VAL A 341 18.38 -22.39 -4.29
C VAL A 341 18.87 -23.66 -4.96
N THR A 342 19.14 -24.69 -4.17
CA THR A 342 19.45 -26.03 -4.66
C THR A 342 18.27 -26.95 -4.37
N VAL A 343 17.75 -27.61 -5.39
CA VAL A 343 16.63 -28.55 -5.29
C VAL A 343 17.08 -29.91 -5.79
N GLY A 344 17.01 -30.92 -4.92
CA GLY A 344 17.38 -32.30 -5.22
C GLY A 344 16.40 -33.00 -6.16
N ASP A 345 16.72 -34.25 -6.50
CA ASP A 345 16.00 -35.01 -7.50
C ASP A 345 14.60 -35.44 -7.00
N GLY A 346 13.61 -35.40 -7.88
CA GLY A 346 12.25 -35.87 -7.59
C GLY A 346 11.44 -35.00 -6.64
N CYS A 347 11.85 -33.75 -6.39
CA CYS A 347 11.09 -32.82 -5.56
C CYS A 347 9.78 -32.35 -6.21
N SER A 348 8.77 -32.06 -5.38
CA SER A 348 7.51 -31.47 -5.82
C SER A 348 7.19 -30.23 -4.99
N ILE A 349 7.17 -29.07 -5.64
CA ILE A 349 6.96 -27.77 -5.02
C ILE A 349 5.68 -27.17 -5.60
N GLN A 350 4.71 -26.89 -4.73
CA GLN A 350 3.41 -26.34 -5.12
C GLN A 350 3.01 -25.20 -4.18
N GLY A 351 2.57 -24.07 -4.74
CA GLY A 351 2.05 -22.95 -3.94
C GLY A 351 3.04 -22.35 -2.94
N SER A 352 4.33 -22.64 -3.08
CA SER A 352 5.33 -22.40 -2.02
C SER A 352 6.27 -21.25 -2.37
N VAL A 353 6.76 -20.57 -1.34
CA VAL A 353 7.83 -19.56 -1.45
C VAL A 353 9.11 -20.12 -0.84
N ILE A 354 10.14 -20.23 -1.65
CA ILE A 354 11.46 -20.73 -1.25
C ILE A 354 12.45 -19.58 -1.27
N CYS A 355 12.90 -19.15 -0.10
CA CYS A 355 13.85 -18.05 0.06
C CYS A 355 15.26 -18.42 -0.42
N SER A 356 16.12 -17.42 -0.49
CA SER A 356 17.47 -17.57 -1.03
C SER A 356 18.33 -18.53 -0.20
N ASN A 357 19.29 -19.20 -0.85
CA ASN A 357 20.24 -20.12 -0.22
C ASN A 357 19.59 -21.36 0.44
N VAL A 358 18.35 -21.69 0.10
CA VAL A 358 17.69 -22.91 0.58
C VAL A 358 18.21 -24.14 -0.15
N GLN A 359 18.32 -25.24 0.58
CA GLN A 359 18.63 -26.56 0.01
C GLN A 359 17.47 -27.52 0.28
N LEU A 360 16.81 -27.97 -0.78
CA LEU A 360 15.84 -29.05 -0.71
C LEU A 360 16.55 -30.35 -1.10
N GLN A 361 16.58 -31.32 -0.19
CA GLN A 361 17.12 -32.64 -0.51
C GLN A 361 16.14 -33.46 -1.35
N ASP A 362 16.59 -34.60 -1.86
CA ASP A 362 15.85 -35.44 -2.79
C ASP A 362 14.46 -35.83 -2.27
N ARG A 363 13.50 -35.90 -3.19
CA ARG A 363 12.12 -36.34 -2.96
C ARG A 363 11.36 -35.51 -1.91
N ALA A 364 11.78 -34.27 -1.64
CA ALA A 364 11.03 -33.36 -0.78
C ALA A 364 9.71 -32.91 -1.45
N VAL A 365 8.64 -32.84 -0.66
CA VAL A 365 7.32 -32.39 -1.12
C VAL A 365 6.89 -31.18 -0.30
N LEU A 366 6.74 -30.04 -0.96
CA LEU A 366 6.30 -28.79 -0.36
C LEU A 366 4.98 -28.35 -0.99
N LYS A 367 3.96 -28.17 -0.16
CA LYS A 367 2.66 -27.62 -0.57
C LYS A 367 2.33 -26.44 0.32
N ASP A 368 2.08 -25.28 -0.28
CA ASP A 368 1.68 -24.05 0.40
C ASP A 368 2.63 -23.63 1.55
N CYS A 369 3.93 -23.96 1.39
CA CYS A 369 4.96 -23.77 2.40
C CYS A 369 5.76 -22.48 2.19
N GLN A 370 6.32 -21.96 3.28
CA GLN A 370 7.26 -20.84 3.29
C GLN A 370 8.58 -21.32 3.88
N VAL A 371 9.62 -21.38 3.06
CA VAL A 371 10.93 -21.87 3.49
C VAL A 371 11.86 -20.68 3.69
N GLY A 372 12.28 -20.47 4.95
CA GLY A 372 13.19 -19.39 5.33
C GLY A 372 14.57 -19.49 4.67
N ALA A 373 15.27 -18.36 4.53
CA ALA A 373 16.56 -18.32 3.88
C ALA A 373 17.60 -19.21 4.60
N GLY A 374 18.42 -19.92 3.83
CA GLY A 374 19.46 -20.80 4.39
C GLY A 374 18.96 -22.10 5.03
N PHE A 375 17.67 -22.38 5.00
CA PHE A 375 17.11 -23.61 5.58
C PHE A 375 17.41 -24.83 4.70
N VAL A 376 17.58 -25.99 5.34
CA VAL A 376 17.78 -27.28 4.67
C VAL A 376 16.57 -28.18 4.94
N VAL A 377 15.85 -28.53 3.88
CA VAL A 377 14.73 -29.47 3.94
C VAL A 377 15.26 -30.88 3.70
N THR A 378 15.02 -31.77 4.66
CA THR A 378 15.55 -33.14 4.67
C THR A 378 14.92 -34.04 3.62
N THR A 379 15.64 -35.09 3.23
CA THR A 379 15.21 -36.05 2.20
C THR A 379 13.84 -36.66 2.53
N GLY A 380 12.93 -36.69 1.56
CA GLY A 380 11.64 -37.37 1.68
C GLY A 380 10.64 -36.74 2.66
N SER A 381 10.90 -35.53 3.17
CA SER A 381 9.94 -34.83 4.02
C SER A 381 8.77 -34.28 3.21
N GLU A 382 7.55 -34.45 3.72
CA GLU A 382 6.34 -33.82 3.21
C GLU A 382 5.89 -32.72 4.17
N TYR A 383 5.83 -31.48 3.69
CA TYR A 383 5.29 -30.32 4.41
C TYR A 383 4.05 -29.80 3.67
N LYS A 384 3.01 -29.44 4.43
CA LYS A 384 1.71 -28.96 3.96
C LYS A 384 1.29 -27.72 4.73
#